data_AF-A0A850M3V9-F1
#
_entry.id   AF-A0A850M3V9-F1
#
_cell.length_a   1.000
_cell.length_b   1.000
_cell.length_c   1.000
_cell.angle_alpha   90.00
_cell.angle_beta   90.00
_cell.angle_gamma   90.00
#
_symmetry.space_group_name_H-M   'P 1'
#
loop_
_entity.id
_entity.type
_entity.pdbx_description
1 polymer ?
#
loop_
_entity_poly.entity_id
_entity_poly.type
_entity_poly.pdbx_seq_one_letter_code
_entity_poly.pdbx_strand_id
1 'polypeptide(L)'
;MVGNSKPEDEFNYFSVCESCTDEECCADPYFTFCARNEIEKIREKIKNFPDRFRDFLDADTVKFHGKDHEYYGFKKVNGRCIFLKGKRRCLIQDVKPLHCRAYPLVWGYEEEGNKLFIYFDEDSKCPLTDILYKNKAWIQTMKKIIVTEVQQMPKVDLVAFASLESDDTLRMIDVIDLP
;
A
#
# COMPACT_ATOMS: atom_id res chain seq x y z
N MET A 1 17.52 -6.05 -37.77
CA MET A 1 18.17 -5.70 -36.50
C MET A 1 17.07 -5.59 -35.47
N VAL A 2 16.75 -6.69 -34.80
CA VAL A 2 15.74 -6.72 -33.74
C VAL A 2 16.47 -6.29 -32.47
N GLY A 3 16.07 -5.14 -31.92
CA GLY A 3 16.70 -4.56 -30.75
C GLY A 3 16.67 -5.53 -29.58
N ASN A 4 17.85 -5.78 -29.01
CA ASN A 4 17.99 -6.42 -27.71
C ASN A 4 17.36 -5.51 -26.65
N SER A 5 16.10 -5.74 -26.29
CA SER A 5 15.58 -5.28 -25.01
C SER A 5 16.28 -6.08 -23.92
N LYS A 6 16.87 -5.39 -22.95
CA LYS A 6 17.51 -6.05 -21.80
C LYS A 6 16.40 -6.72 -20.98
N PRO A 7 16.65 -7.86 -20.30
CA PRO A 7 15.67 -8.47 -19.40
C PRO A 7 15.30 -7.61 -18.17
N GLU A 8 15.89 -6.41 -18.06
CA GLU A 8 15.65 -5.38 -17.05
C GLU A 8 14.62 -4.33 -17.52
N ASP A 9 14.18 -4.40 -18.78
CA ASP A 9 13.20 -3.48 -19.35
C ASP A 9 11.78 -3.86 -18.89
N GLU A 10 11.24 -3.00 -18.03
CA GLU A 10 9.82 -2.84 -17.65
C GLU A 10 9.18 -3.94 -16.80
N PHE A 11 9.69 -4.16 -15.58
CA PHE A 11 8.79 -4.59 -14.51
C PHE A 11 7.81 -3.44 -14.22
N ASN A 12 6.64 -3.44 -14.88
CA ASN A 12 5.62 -2.42 -14.64
C ASN A 12 5.03 -2.65 -13.24
N TYR A 13 5.61 -1.93 -12.29
CA TYR A 13 5.28 -1.89 -10.86
C TYR A 13 3.78 -1.73 -10.60
N PHE A 14 3.07 -1.01 -11.47
CA PHE A 14 1.63 -0.79 -11.35
C PHE A 14 0.80 -2.00 -11.81
N SER A 15 1.37 -2.87 -12.64
CA SER A 15 0.71 -4.07 -13.17
C SER A 15 1.03 -5.36 -12.43
N VAL A 16 1.79 -5.30 -11.33
CA VAL A 16 2.13 -6.49 -10.51
C VAL A 16 0.88 -7.26 -10.09
N CYS A 17 -0.20 -6.55 -9.77
CA CYS A 17 -1.49 -7.18 -9.48
C CYS A 17 -2.16 -7.82 -10.71
N GLU A 18 -1.85 -7.36 -11.93
CA GLU A 18 -2.38 -7.92 -13.18
C GLU A 18 -1.73 -9.27 -13.51
N SER A 19 -0.46 -9.45 -13.15
CA SER A 19 0.27 -10.72 -13.27
C SER A 19 0.06 -11.69 -12.10
N CYS A 20 -0.61 -11.23 -11.03
CA CYS A 20 -0.99 -12.04 -9.88
C CYS A 20 -2.03 -13.12 -10.25
N THR A 21 -1.97 -14.28 -9.61
CA THR A 21 -2.97 -15.36 -9.74
C THR A 21 -4.00 -15.38 -8.62
N ASP A 22 -3.83 -14.50 -7.62
CA ASP A 22 -4.61 -14.45 -6.39
C ASP A 22 -5.24 -13.05 -6.18
N GLU A 23 -6.29 -12.99 -5.35
CA GLU A 23 -7.03 -11.79 -4.94
C GLU A 23 -7.13 -11.64 -3.40
N GLU A 24 -6.51 -12.53 -2.62
CA GLU A 24 -6.61 -12.52 -1.15
C GLU A 24 -6.11 -11.22 -0.51
N CYS A 25 -5.12 -10.52 -1.08
CA CYS A 25 -4.70 -9.21 -0.57
C CYS A 25 -5.78 -8.11 -0.72
N CYS A 26 -6.78 -8.32 -1.56
CA CYS A 26 -7.95 -7.46 -1.70
C CYS A 26 -9.13 -7.90 -0.81
N ALA A 27 -8.99 -9.02 -0.09
CA ALA A 27 -10.02 -9.64 0.73
C ALA A 27 -9.95 -9.25 2.21
N ASP A 28 -10.91 -9.70 3.01
CA ASP A 28 -10.77 -9.78 4.47
C ASP A 28 -9.79 -10.89 4.85
N PRO A 29 -9.02 -10.74 5.95
CA PRO A 29 -9.03 -9.61 6.89
C PRO A 29 -8.07 -8.47 6.50
N TYR A 30 -7.51 -8.47 5.29
CA TYR A 30 -6.47 -7.52 4.90
C TYR A 30 -6.98 -6.09 4.85
N PHE A 31 -6.46 -5.28 5.77
CA PHE A 31 -6.76 -3.86 5.86
C PHE A 31 -5.85 -3.06 4.92
N THR A 32 -6.44 -2.14 4.18
CA THR A 32 -5.69 -1.17 3.37
C THR A 32 -5.81 0.19 4.02
N PHE A 33 -4.73 0.71 4.59
CA PHE A 33 -4.67 2.11 4.98
C PHE A 33 -4.69 3.03 3.75
N CYS A 34 -5.42 4.13 3.85
CA CYS A 34 -5.46 5.19 2.85
C CYS A 34 -5.25 6.56 3.51
N ALA A 35 -4.18 7.27 3.15
CA ALA A 35 -3.91 8.61 3.66
C ALA A 35 -4.90 9.63 3.08
N ARG A 36 -5.14 10.74 3.79
CA ARG A 36 -6.09 11.78 3.39
C ARG A 36 -5.74 12.41 2.04
N ASN A 37 -4.45 12.60 1.75
CA ASN A 37 -4.01 13.10 0.44
C ASN A 37 -4.27 12.09 -0.71
N GLU A 38 -4.30 10.79 -0.42
CA GLU A 38 -4.66 9.73 -1.37
C GLU A 38 -6.17 9.65 -1.58
N ILE A 39 -6.95 9.82 -0.50
CA ILE A 39 -8.41 9.87 -0.53
C ILE A 39 -8.89 10.94 -1.53
N GLU A 40 -8.28 12.12 -1.54
CA GLU A 40 -8.65 13.18 -2.49
C GLU A 40 -8.38 12.78 -3.96
N LYS A 41 -7.25 12.12 -4.23
CA LYS A 41 -6.93 11.60 -5.58
C LYS A 41 -7.98 10.56 -6.01
N ILE A 42 -8.40 9.70 -5.09
CA ILE A 42 -9.43 8.68 -5.35
C ILE A 42 -10.79 9.33 -5.57
N ARG A 43 -11.19 10.30 -4.74
CA ARG A 43 -12.43 11.08 -4.91
C ARG A 43 -12.52 11.71 -6.29
N GLU A 44 -11.43 12.29 -6.78
CA GLU A 44 -11.34 12.82 -8.14
C GLU A 44 -11.57 11.72 -9.18
N LYS A 45 -10.85 10.60 -9.07
CA LYS A 45 -10.94 9.47 -10.00
C LYS A 45 -12.36 8.92 -10.12
N ILE A 46 -13.06 8.79 -9.00
CA ILE A 46 -14.39 8.19 -8.94
C ILE A 46 -15.52 9.18 -9.23
N LYS A 47 -15.23 10.43 -9.62
CA LYS A 47 -16.25 11.43 -9.96
C LYS A 47 -17.25 10.99 -11.00
N ASN A 48 -16.87 10.07 -11.89
CA ASN A 48 -17.75 9.55 -12.94
C ASN A 48 -18.14 8.08 -12.71
N PHE A 49 -17.85 7.52 -11.53
CA PHE A 49 -18.23 6.15 -11.19
C PHE A 49 -19.67 6.13 -10.66
N PRO A 50 -20.34 4.95 -10.66
CA PRO A 50 -21.64 4.80 -10.02
C PRO A 50 -21.63 5.23 -8.53
N ASP A 51 -22.76 5.76 -8.05
CA ASP A 51 -22.85 6.38 -6.71
C ASP A 51 -22.47 5.45 -5.55
N ARG A 52 -22.60 4.13 -5.74
CA ARG A 52 -22.14 3.14 -4.75
C ARG A 52 -20.66 3.29 -4.37
N PHE A 53 -19.84 3.89 -5.22
CA PHE A 53 -18.42 4.12 -4.95
C PHE A 53 -18.15 5.39 -4.12
N ARG A 54 -19.14 6.24 -3.86
CA ARG A 54 -18.94 7.48 -3.09
C ARG A 54 -18.61 7.21 -1.63
N ASP A 55 -19.16 6.14 -1.09
CA ASP A 55 -18.98 5.69 0.28
C ASP A 55 -17.94 4.54 0.34
N PHE A 56 -16.74 4.80 -0.19
CA PHE A 56 -15.69 3.78 -0.36
C PHE A 56 -14.76 3.60 0.84
N LEU A 57 -14.93 4.41 1.89
CA LEU A 57 -14.07 4.38 3.07
C LEU A 57 -14.80 3.72 4.24
N ASP A 58 -14.04 2.99 5.03
CA ASP A 58 -14.33 2.72 6.43
C ASP A 58 -13.34 3.52 7.28
N ALA A 59 -13.81 4.03 8.41
CA ALA A 59 -13.01 4.78 9.37
C ALA A 59 -12.94 3.99 10.68
N ASP A 60 -11.79 4.04 11.32
CA ASP A 60 -11.56 3.44 12.63
C ASP A 60 -10.58 4.32 13.43
N THR A 61 -10.42 4.05 14.73
CA THR A 61 -9.59 4.86 15.62
C THR A 61 -8.46 4.06 16.24
N VAL A 62 -7.28 4.67 16.29
CA VAL A 62 -6.13 4.16 17.02
C VAL A 62 -5.78 5.14 18.13
N LYS A 63 -5.48 4.62 19.32
CA LYS A 63 -4.98 5.45 20.41
C LYS A 63 -3.46 5.57 20.31
N PHE A 64 -2.97 6.79 20.13
CA PHE A 64 -1.54 7.11 20.04
C PHE A 64 -1.20 8.25 21.00
N HIS A 65 -0.19 8.05 21.86
CA HIS A 65 0.15 8.95 22.98
C HIS A 65 -1.07 9.41 23.81
N GLY A 66 -2.03 8.50 24.06
CA GLY A 66 -3.22 8.77 24.86
C GLY A 66 -4.32 9.59 24.16
N LYS A 67 -4.14 9.92 22.88
CA LYS A 67 -5.13 10.60 22.04
C LYS A 67 -5.70 9.62 21.01
N ASP A 68 -6.97 9.80 20.66
CA ASP A 68 -7.60 9.01 19.62
C ASP A 68 -7.33 9.66 18.25
N HIS A 69 -6.87 8.85 17.30
CA HIS A 69 -6.56 9.25 15.93
C HIS A 69 -7.40 8.43 14.96
N GLU A 70 -8.16 9.12 14.11
CA GLU A 70 -8.95 8.47 13.06
C GLU A 70 -8.06 8.13 11.87
N TYR A 71 -8.16 6.87 11.42
CA TYR A 71 -7.56 6.36 10.19
C TYR A 71 -8.63 5.84 9.24
N TYR A 72 -8.27 5.72 7.96
CA TYR A 72 -9.19 5.26 6.92
C TYR A 72 -8.64 4.06 6.19
N GLY A 73 -9.56 3.18 5.80
CA GLY A 73 -9.28 2.13 4.84
C GLY A 73 -10.40 1.93 3.85
N PHE A 74 -10.16 1.04 2.90
CA PHE A 74 -11.16 0.73 1.89
C PHE A 74 -12.24 -0.20 2.40
N LYS A 75 -13.49 0.21 2.14
CA LYS A 75 -14.66 -0.60 2.43
C LYS A 75 -14.60 -1.95 1.73
N LYS A 76 -15.00 -2.97 2.48
CA LYS A 76 -15.09 -4.36 2.00
C LYS A 76 -16.56 -4.72 1.81
N VAL A 77 -16.94 -5.08 0.58
CA VAL A 77 -18.30 -5.50 0.22
C VAL A 77 -18.25 -6.99 -0.07
N ASN A 78 -18.99 -7.78 0.71
CA ASN A 78 -18.92 -9.25 0.69
C ASN A 78 -17.49 -9.78 0.87
N GLY A 79 -16.74 -9.18 1.81
CA GLY A 79 -15.38 -9.58 2.15
C GLY A 79 -14.30 -9.28 1.11
N ARG A 80 -14.60 -8.44 0.11
CA ARG A 80 -13.65 -8.00 -0.93
C ARG A 80 -13.68 -6.48 -1.08
N CYS A 81 -12.54 -5.88 -1.43
CA CYS A 81 -12.40 -4.44 -1.64
C CYS A 81 -13.44 -3.91 -2.63
N ILE A 82 -14.12 -2.81 -2.29
CA ILE A 82 -15.16 -2.19 -3.12
C ILE A 82 -14.68 -1.88 -4.55
N PHE A 83 -13.39 -1.59 -4.74
CA PHE A 83 -12.79 -1.28 -6.03
C PHE A 83 -12.33 -2.51 -6.84
N LEU A 84 -12.47 -3.72 -6.29
CA LEU A 84 -12.15 -4.95 -7.00
C LEU A 84 -13.27 -5.28 -8.01
N LYS A 85 -12.92 -5.31 -9.30
CA LYS A 85 -13.82 -5.75 -10.37
C LYS A 85 -13.34 -7.09 -10.94
N GLY A 86 -14.20 -8.10 -10.84
CA GLY A 86 -13.80 -9.46 -11.19
C GLY A 86 -12.64 -9.92 -10.31
N LYS A 87 -11.75 -10.77 -10.83
CA LYS A 87 -10.73 -11.37 -9.97
C LYS A 87 -9.51 -10.50 -9.67
N ARG A 88 -9.17 -9.52 -10.53
CA ARG A 88 -7.82 -8.91 -10.51
C ARG A 88 -7.74 -7.46 -10.95
N ARG A 89 -8.90 -6.83 -11.23
CA ARG A 89 -8.91 -5.49 -11.79
C ARG A 89 -9.30 -4.48 -10.71
N CYS A 90 -8.32 -3.74 -10.22
CA CYS A 90 -8.58 -2.57 -9.40
C CYS A 90 -9.13 -1.45 -10.29
N LEU A 91 -10.31 -0.93 -9.97
CA LEU A 91 -10.94 0.15 -10.73
C LEU A 91 -10.22 1.50 -10.60
N ILE A 92 -9.40 1.64 -9.56
CA ILE A 92 -8.63 2.86 -9.25
C ILE A 92 -7.12 2.63 -9.39
N GLN A 93 -6.71 1.74 -10.30
CA GLN A 93 -5.34 1.26 -10.44
C GLN A 93 -4.27 2.37 -10.51
N ASP A 94 -4.58 3.51 -11.12
CA ASP A 94 -3.72 4.68 -11.33
C ASP A 94 -3.63 5.61 -10.11
N VAL A 95 -4.60 5.53 -9.20
CA VAL A 95 -4.63 6.33 -7.95
C VAL A 95 -4.67 5.42 -6.72
N LYS A 96 -4.23 4.18 -6.87
CA LYS A 96 -4.19 3.17 -5.81
C LYS A 96 -3.33 3.68 -4.65
N PRO A 97 -3.75 3.49 -3.37
CA PRO A 97 -2.95 3.90 -2.23
C PRO A 97 -1.56 3.27 -2.26
N LEU A 98 -0.59 3.98 -1.70
CA LEU A 98 0.79 3.54 -1.55
C LEU A 98 0.84 2.17 -0.87
N HIS A 99 -0.01 1.93 0.14
CA HIS A 99 0.01 0.69 0.89
C HIS A 99 -0.29 -0.52 -0.01
N CYS A 100 -1.29 -0.40 -0.89
CA CYS A 100 -1.56 -1.45 -1.89
C CYS A 100 -0.52 -1.52 -3.02
N ARG A 101 0.08 -0.39 -3.41
CA ARG A 101 1.09 -0.35 -4.50
C ARG A 101 2.41 -0.95 -4.07
N ALA A 102 2.78 -0.79 -2.80
CA ALA A 102 4.06 -1.23 -2.27
C ALA A 102 4.03 -2.66 -1.74
N TYR A 103 2.87 -3.21 -1.40
CA TYR A 103 2.75 -4.57 -0.88
C TYR A 103 3.49 -5.60 -1.77
N PRO A 104 4.31 -6.49 -1.18
CA PRO A 104 4.46 -6.82 0.23
C PRO A 104 5.49 -5.98 1.02
N LEU A 105 5.98 -4.87 0.45
CA LEU A 105 6.80 -3.92 1.19
C LEU A 105 5.87 -3.01 2.00
N VAL A 106 5.96 -3.09 3.32
CA VAL A 106 5.18 -2.28 4.27
C VAL A 106 6.12 -1.38 5.06
N TRP A 107 5.58 -0.39 5.77
CA TRP A 107 6.42 0.54 6.52
C TRP A 107 5.79 0.97 7.83
N GLY A 108 6.64 1.12 8.84
CA GLY A 108 6.29 1.71 10.14
C GLY A 108 6.87 3.12 10.29
N TYR A 109 6.18 4.00 11.00
CA TYR A 109 6.64 5.36 11.28
C TYR A 109 6.90 5.58 12.77
N GLU A 110 8.09 6.06 13.12
CA GLU A 110 8.43 6.50 14.48
C GLU A 110 8.48 8.03 14.51
N GLU A 111 7.63 8.63 15.34
CA GLU A 111 7.51 10.09 15.44
C GLU A 111 8.74 10.73 16.10
N GLU A 112 9.26 10.15 17.19
CA GLU A 112 10.33 10.76 18.00
C GLU A 112 11.64 10.95 17.21
N GLY A 113 12.07 9.93 16.46
CA GLY A 113 13.24 10.00 15.60
C GLY A 113 12.94 10.48 14.18
N ASN A 114 11.66 10.71 13.83
CA ASN A 114 11.20 10.96 12.47
C ASN A 114 11.72 9.89 11.48
N LYS A 115 11.58 8.61 11.86
CA LYS A 115 12.13 7.48 11.11
C LYS A 115 11.04 6.68 10.42
N LEU A 116 11.42 6.16 9.27
CA LEU A 116 10.63 5.22 8.51
C LEU A 116 11.32 3.86 8.53
N PHE A 117 10.65 2.87 9.10
CA PHE A 117 11.07 1.48 9.11
C PHE A 117 10.46 0.79 7.91
N ILE A 118 11.28 0.20 7.05
CA ILE A 118 10.80 -0.53 5.88
C ILE A 118 10.86 -2.03 6.20
N TYR A 119 9.73 -2.69 6.05
CA TYR A 119 9.58 -4.12 6.26
C TYR A 119 9.15 -4.83 4.98
N PHE A 120 9.48 -6.11 4.89
CA PHE A 120 8.95 -7.02 3.91
C PHE A 120 8.09 -8.05 4.64
N ASP A 121 6.83 -8.17 4.27
CA ASP A 121 5.91 -9.17 4.82
C ASP A 121 6.22 -10.56 4.23
N GLU A 122 6.76 -11.46 5.06
CA GLU A 122 7.19 -12.81 4.65
C GLU A 122 6.01 -13.83 4.63
N ASP A 123 4.92 -13.62 5.37
CA ASP A 123 3.64 -14.40 5.25
C ASP A 123 2.61 -13.62 4.41
N SER A 124 3.11 -12.85 3.47
CA SER A 124 2.27 -12.12 2.57
C SER A 124 1.47 -13.09 1.69
N LYS A 125 0.13 -12.90 1.61
CA LYS A 125 -0.73 -13.62 0.64
C LYS A 125 -0.55 -13.11 -0.78
N CYS A 126 0.45 -12.27 -1.04
CA CYS A 126 0.88 -12.00 -2.40
C CYS A 126 1.55 -13.26 -2.97
N PRO A 127 1.03 -13.87 -4.05
CA PRO A 127 1.71 -14.99 -4.70
C PRO A 127 3.04 -14.56 -5.34
N LEU A 128 3.34 -13.27 -5.37
CA LEU A 128 4.57 -12.70 -5.91
C LEU A 128 5.61 -12.40 -4.82
N THR A 129 5.35 -12.69 -3.54
CA THR A 129 6.27 -12.44 -2.41
C THR A 129 7.68 -12.92 -2.71
N ASP A 130 7.87 -14.20 -3.06
CA ASP A 130 9.19 -14.77 -3.33
C ASP A 130 9.92 -14.12 -4.52
N ILE A 131 9.16 -13.71 -5.54
CA ILE A 131 9.69 -13.08 -6.75
C ILE A 131 10.14 -11.66 -6.42
N LEU A 132 9.30 -10.90 -5.71
CA LEU A 132 9.56 -9.52 -5.31
C LEU A 132 10.69 -9.43 -4.29
N TYR A 133 10.76 -10.37 -3.35
CA TYR A 133 11.83 -10.44 -2.35
C TYR A 133 13.22 -10.56 -3.00
N LYS A 134 13.33 -11.38 -4.05
CA LYS A 134 14.59 -11.57 -4.80
C LYS A 134 14.89 -10.41 -5.75
N ASN A 135 13.91 -9.58 -6.07
CA ASN A 135 14.05 -8.45 -6.98
C ASN A 135 14.58 -7.20 -6.25
N LYS A 136 15.90 -7.12 -6.11
CA LYS A 136 16.56 -5.97 -5.46
C LYS A 136 16.24 -4.63 -6.13
N ALA A 137 16.11 -4.59 -7.46
CA ALA A 137 15.79 -3.37 -8.18
C ALA A 137 14.38 -2.86 -7.83
N TRP A 138 13.42 -3.77 -7.72
CA TRP A 138 12.07 -3.46 -7.26
C TRP A 138 12.05 -2.91 -5.84
N ILE A 139 12.72 -3.57 -4.90
CA ILE A 139 12.80 -3.12 -3.50
C ILE A 139 13.37 -1.70 -3.43
N GLN A 140 14.50 -1.43 -4.10
CA GLN A 140 15.13 -0.10 -4.07
C GLN A 140 14.23 0.98 -4.70
N THR A 141 13.51 0.64 -5.75
CA THR A 141 12.58 1.55 -6.41
C THR A 141 11.39 1.86 -5.50
N MET A 142 10.77 0.84 -4.93
CA MET A 142 9.63 0.99 -4.03
C MET A 142 10.00 1.75 -2.77
N LYS A 143 11.17 1.52 -2.18
CA LYS A 143 11.66 2.32 -1.04
C LYS A 143 11.70 3.81 -1.34
N LYS A 144 12.24 4.20 -2.50
CA LYS A 144 12.27 5.61 -2.92
C LYS A 144 10.88 6.20 -3.07
N ILE A 145 9.95 5.44 -3.66
CA ILE A 145 8.55 5.84 -3.81
C ILE A 145 7.90 6.02 -2.44
N ILE A 146 8.07 5.04 -1.53
CA ILE A 146 7.51 5.11 -0.17
C ILE A 146 8.02 6.36 0.53
N VAL A 147 9.34 6.57 0.59
CA VAL A 147 9.92 7.76 1.25
C VAL A 147 9.35 9.06 0.66
N THR A 148 9.31 9.17 -0.67
CA THR A 148 8.81 10.38 -1.35
C THR A 148 7.35 10.66 -1.05
N GLU A 149 6.51 9.62 -1.03
CA GLU A 149 5.07 9.78 -0.83
C GLU A 149 4.69 9.93 0.65
N VAL A 150 5.38 9.24 1.56
CA VAL A 150 5.24 9.37 3.03
C VAL A 150 5.53 10.81 3.46
N GLN A 151 6.54 11.46 2.89
CA GLN A 151 6.85 12.87 3.16
C GLN A 151 5.71 13.83 2.79
N GLN A 152 4.82 13.42 1.88
CA GLN A 152 3.66 14.22 1.46
C GLN A 152 2.39 13.87 2.24
N MET A 153 2.42 12.84 3.08
CA MET A 153 1.28 12.46 3.91
C MET A 153 1.12 13.43 5.08
N PRO A 154 -0.12 13.78 5.46
CA PRO A 154 -0.37 14.48 6.71
C PRO A 154 0.21 13.70 7.90
N LYS A 155 0.90 14.37 8.83
CA LYS A 155 1.50 13.72 10.00
C LYS A 155 0.51 12.86 10.79
N VAL A 156 -0.75 13.30 10.88
CA VAL A 156 -1.84 12.57 11.54
C VAL A 156 -2.12 11.20 10.90
N ASP A 157 -1.85 11.05 9.60
CA ASP A 157 -2.02 9.79 8.88
C ASP A 157 -0.83 8.85 9.09
N LEU A 158 0.37 9.40 9.33
CA LEU A 158 1.57 8.61 9.62
C LEU A 158 1.47 7.86 10.95
N VAL A 159 0.72 8.41 11.91
CA VAL A 159 0.43 7.78 13.20
C VAL A 159 -0.21 6.40 13.05
N ALA A 160 -1.05 6.20 12.03
CA ALA A 160 -1.68 4.91 11.79
C ALA A 160 -0.66 3.81 11.37
N PHE A 161 0.52 4.21 10.93
CA PHE A 161 1.64 3.31 10.62
C PHE A 161 2.60 3.12 11.80
N ALA A 162 2.36 3.73 12.96
CA ALA A 162 3.30 3.70 14.08
C ALA A 162 3.33 2.38 14.87
N SER A 163 2.51 1.38 14.51
CA SER A 163 2.29 0.17 15.32
C SER A 163 2.69 -1.15 14.66
N LEU A 164 3.45 -1.12 13.56
CA LEU A 164 3.81 -2.35 12.84
C LEU A 164 4.92 -3.20 13.49
N GLU A 165 5.62 -2.72 14.51
CA GLU A 165 6.80 -3.40 15.08
C GLU A 165 6.51 -4.73 15.81
N SER A 166 5.23 -5.13 15.92
CA SER A 166 4.81 -6.30 16.70
C SER A 166 4.37 -7.52 15.87
N ASP A 167 4.47 -7.44 14.54
CA ASP A 167 4.08 -8.54 13.65
C ASP A 167 5.29 -9.42 13.31
N ASP A 168 5.21 -10.70 13.67
CA ASP A 168 6.30 -11.68 13.50
C ASP A 168 6.49 -12.13 12.04
N THR A 169 5.57 -11.77 11.14
CA THR A 169 5.72 -11.99 9.69
C THR A 169 6.57 -10.92 9.02
N LEU A 170 6.84 -9.80 9.71
CA LEU A 170 7.54 -8.66 9.13
C LEU A 170 9.05 -8.76 9.32
N ARG A 171 9.76 -8.82 8.19
CA ARG A 171 11.21 -8.72 8.18
C ARG A 171 11.67 -7.31 7.88
N MET A 172 12.40 -6.71 8.81
CA MET A 172 13.00 -5.39 8.59
C MET A 172 14.04 -5.43 7.46
N ILE A 173 13.89 -4.52 6.50
CA ILE A 173 14.75 -4.36 5.33
C ILE A 173 15.63 -3.11 5.45
N ASP A 174 15.10 -2.03 6.02
CA ASP A 174 15.84 -0.78 6.18
C ASP A 174 15.24 0.14 7.25
N VAL A 175 16.02 1.11 7.71
CA VAL A 175 15.58 2.22 8.54
C VAL A 175 16.05 3.52 7.89
N ILE A 176 15.13 4.44 7.65
CA ILE A 176 15.38 5.66 6.89
C ILE A 176 15.01 6.86 7.75
N ASP A 177 15.97 7.76 7.98
CA ASP A 177 15.70 9.06 8.58
C ASP A 177 14.95 9.93 7.57
N LEU A 178 13.76 10.44 7.95
CA LEU A 178 13.04 11.40 7.13
C LEU A 178 13.61 12.82 7.36
N PRO A 179 13.76 13.61 6.29
CA PRO A 179 14.31 14.97 6.35
C PRO A 179 13.41 15.97 7.07
#